data_AF-A0A3Q1EUP9-F1
#
_entry.id   AF-A0A3Q1EUP9-F1
#
_cell.length_a   1.000
_cell.length_b   1.000
_cell.length_c   1.000
_cell.angle_alpha   90.00
_cell.angle_beta   90.00
_cell.angle_gamma   90.00
#
_symmetry.space_group_name_H-M   'P 1'
#
loop_
_entity.id
_entity.type
_entity.pdbx_description
1 polymer ?
#
loop_
_entity_poly.entity_id
_entity_poly.type
_entity_poly.pdbx_seq_one_letter_code
_entity_poly.pdbx_strand_id
1 'polypeptide(L)'
;HCLLLSCKGEDKVMQPSGDVIAAEGDTVTLDCTFETSSNTRTLFWYKQEVNDFPKYMLKRGYYGDDNSPDFQKDRFDAKLSKTSVLLKIQKLQLSDSAVYYCA
;
A
#
# COMPACT_ATOMS: atom_id res chain seq x y z
N HIS A 1 -30.55 -11.60 13.91
CA HIS A 1 -30.85 -12.92 13.34
C HIS A 1 -29.73 -13.35 12.38
N CYS A 2 -28.60 -13.91 12.86
CA CYS A 2 -27.65 -14.71 12.05
C CYS A 2 -27.94 -16.16 12.49
N LEU A 3 -28.79 -16.87 11.76
CA LEU A 3 -29.05 -18.30 11.90
C LEU A 3 -28.74 -18.93 10.53
N LEU A 4 -27.68 -19.74 10.48
CA LEU A 4 -27.28 -20.70 9.43
C LEU A 4 -26.34 -20.30 8.27
N LEU A 5 -25.62 -19.17 8.30
CA LEU A 5 -24.42 -19.01 7.45
C LEU A 5 -23.26 -18.41 8.26
N SER A 6 -22.05 -18.95 8.05
CA SER A 6 -20.81 -18.36 8.57
C SER A 6 -20.76 -16.89 8.14
N CYS A 7 -20.97 -15.99 9.10
CA CYS A 7 -20.89 -14.55 8.91
C CYS A 7 -19.38 -14.24 8.59
N LYS A 8 -18.93 -14.37 7.31
CA LYS A 8 -17.56 -14.04 6.85
C LYS A 8 -17.33 -12.54 7.01
N GLY A 9 -16.25 -12.15 7.68
CA GLY A 9 -15.88 -10.74 7.83
C GLY A 9 -15.56 -10.09 6.48
N GLU A 10 -15.91 -8.82 6.34
CA GLU A 10 -15.51 -7.98 5.21
C GLU A 10 -14.00 -7.75 5.21
N ASP A 11 -13.42 -7.56 4.03
CA ASP A 11 -12.02 -7.19 3.88
C ASP A 11 -11.80 -5.77 4.40
N LYS A 12 -10.74 -5.58 5.18
CA LYS A 12 -10.39 -4.29 5.78
C LYS A 12 -8.93 -3.97 5.54
N VAL A 13 -8.65 -2.68 5.40
CA VAL A 13 -7.31 -2.14 5.30
C VAL A 13 -7.15 -1.05 6.36
N MET A 14 -5.99 -1.04 7.03
CA MET A 14 -5.68 -0.16 8.14
C MET A 14 -4.29 0.45 7.92
N GLN A 15 -4.27 1.79 7.88
CA GLN A 15 -3.05 2.59 7.77
C GLN A 15 -2.88 3.46 9.03
N PRO A 16 -1.64 3.70 9.49
CA PRO A 16 -1.38 4.68 10.53
C PRO A 16 -1.88 6.07 10.10
N SER A 17 -2.48 6.82 11.04
CA SER A 17 -3.01 8.16 10.78
C SER A 17 -1.97 9.28 10.92
N GLY A 18 -0.70 8.94 11.20
CA GLY A 18 0.37 9.90 11.44
C GLY A 18 1.21 10.16 10.19
N ASP A 19 1.73 11.37 10.10
CA ASP A 19 2.67 11.75 9.05
C ASP A 19 4.03 11.07 9.25
N VAL A 20 4.64 10.64 8.15
CA VAL A 20 6.02 10.16 8.13
C VAL A 20 6.89 11.28 7.58
N ILE A 21 7.72 11.87 8.43
CA ILE A 21 8.63 12.96 8.08
C ILE A 21 10.05 12.40 7.94
N ALA A 22 10.68 12.64 6.80
CA ALA A 22 12.05 12.21 6.50
C ALA A 22 12.75 13.24 5.60
N ALA A 23 14.08 13.19 5.54
CA ALA A 23 14.88 14.10 4.72
C ALA A 23 15.06 13.57 3.29
N GLU A 24 15.46 14.47 2.39
CA GLU A 24 15.85 14.08 1.03
C GLU A 24 17.02 13.07 1.07
N GLY A 25 16.96 12.05 0.22
CA GLY A 25 17.94 10.97 0.19
C GLY A 25 17.68 9.82 1.16
N ASP A 26 16.82 10.01 2.16
CA ASP A 26 16.46 8.96 3.12
C ASP A 26 15.70 7.80 2.46
N THR A 27 15.53 6.74 3.23
CA THR A 27 14.65 5.63 2.92
C THR A 27 13.57 5.52 3.98
N VAL A 28 12.32 5.48 3.55
CA VAL A 28 11.16 5.31 4.44
C VAL A 28 10.41 4.03 4.11
N THR A 29 9.68 3.52 5.09
CA THR A 29 8.74 2.42 4.93
C THR A 29 7.39 2.86 5.45
N LEU A 30 6.36 2.77 4.60
CA LEU A 30 4.98 3.08 4.94
C LEU A 30 4.24 1.78 5.27
N ASP A 31 3.58 1.78 6.42
CA ASP A 31 2.86 0.63 6.93
C ASP A 31 1.43 0.58 6.41
N CYS A 32 1.01 -0.63 6.03
CA CYS A 32 -0.36 -0.94 5.70
C CYS A 32 -0.66 -2.37 6.16
N THR A 33 -1.71 -2.53 6.95
CA THR A 33 -2.19 -3.82 7.44
C THR A 33 -3.57 -4.12 6.88
N PHE A 34 -3.92 -5.40 6.77
CA PHE A 34 -5.22 -5.80 6.26
C PHE A 34 -5.76 -7.04 6.96
N GLU A 35 -7.07 -7.15 6.99
CA GLU A 35 -7.82 -8.31 7.44
C GLU A 35 -8.63 -8.85 6.27
N THR A 36 -8.48 -10.12 5.94
CA THR A 36 -9.26 -10.77 4.87
C THR A 36 -9.38 -12.26 5.10
N SER A 37 -10.51 -12.82 4.69
CA SER A 37 -10.72 -14.28 4.66
C SER A 37 -10.22 -14.93 3.36
N SER A 38 -9.80 -14.13 2.37
CA SER A 38 -9.28 -14.62 1.09
C SER A 38 -7.87 -15.20 1.24
N ASN A 39 -7.58 -16.27 0.50
CA ASN A 39 -6.23 -16.83 0.36
C ASN A 39 -5.48 -16.28 -0.87
N THR A 40 -6.19 -15.62 -1.78
CA THR A 40 -5.66 -15.07 -3.03
C THR A 40 -5.69 -13.54 -2.96
N ARG A 41 -4.78 -12.98 -2.17
CA ARG A 41 -4.76 -11.56 -1.84
C ARG A 41 -3.93 -10.80 -2.85
N THR A 42 -4.43 -9.64 -3.25
CA THR A 42 -3.69 -8.66 -4.07
C THR A 42 -3.92 -7.31 -3.44
N LEU A 43 -2.83 -6.64 -3.10
CA LEU A 43 -2.84 -5.33 -2.47
C LEU A 43 -2.20 -4.31 -3.40
N PHE A 44 -2.69 -3.08 -3.29
CA PHE A 44 -2.33 -1.96 -4.15
C PHE A 44 -1.76 -0.82 -3.32
N TRP A 45 -0.89 -0.03 -3.95
CA TRP A 45 -0.47 1.27 -3.45
C TRP A 45 -0.79 2.36 -4.47
N TYR A 46 -1.23 3.50 -3.95
CA TYR A 46 -1.55 4.69 -4.70
C TYR A 46 -0.83 5.89 -4.09
N LYS A 47 -0.42 6.83 -4.95
CA LYS A 47 0.12 8.12 -4.55
C LYS A 47 -0.86 9.22 -4.95
N GLN A 48 -1.22 10.09 -4.01
CA GLN A 48 -2.06 11.25 -4.25
C GLN A 48 -1.27 12.52 -3.94
N GLU A 49 -1.05 13.31 -4.98
CA GLU A 49 -0.45 14.65 -4.87
C GLU A 49 -1.50 15.65 -4.38
N VAL A 50 -1.05 16.80 -3.87
CA VAL A 50 -1.93 17.84 -3.33
C VAL A 50 -2.93 18.29 -4.41
N ASN A 51 -4.22 18.24 -4.09
CA ASN A 51 -5.33 18.57 -4.98
C ASN A 51 -5.45 17.70 -6.24
N ASP A 52 -4.84 16.51 -6.26
CA ASP A 52 -4.97 15.55 -7.35
C ASP A 52 -5.73 14.29 -6.89
N PHE A 53 -6.02 13.37 -7.81
CA PHE A 53 -6.61 12.06 -7.51
C PHE A 53 -5.52 11.00 -7.22
N PRO A 54 -5.85 9.91 -6.50
CA PRO A 54 -4.92 8.80 -6.29
C PRO A 54 -4.47 8.16 -7.60
N LYS A 55 -3.16 8.15 -7.87
CA LYS A 55 -2.54 7.51 -9.03
C LYS A 55 -2.00 6.13 -8.65
N TYR A 56 -2.25 5.14 -9.51
CA TYR A 56 -1.75 3.78 -9.31
C TYR A 56 -0.22 3.74 -9.30
N MET A 57 0.37 3.15 -8.25
CA MET A 57 1.81 2.97 -8.15
C MET A 57 2.24 1.55 -8.46
N LEU A 58 1.71 0.58 -7.71
CA LEU A 58 2.14 -0.82 -7.77
C LEU A 58 1.09 -1.75 -7.17
N LYS A 59 1.21 -3.04 -7.50
CA LYS A 59 0.46 -4.12 -6.85
C LYS A 59 1.39 -5.25 -6.43
N ARG A 60 1.03 -5.93 -5.35
CA ARG A 60 1.68 -7.18 -4.90
C ARG A 60 0.61 -8.21 -4.59
N GLY A 61 0.75 -9.43 -5.08
CA GLY A 61 -0.31 -10.40 -4.84
C GLY A 61 -0.22 -11.73 -5.54
N TYR A 62 -1.26 -12.53 -5.30
CA TYR A 62 -1.41 -13.90 -5.80
C TYR A 62 -1.31 -13.99 -7.33
N TYR A 63 -1.79 -12.98 -8.05
CA TYR A 63 -1.76 -12.93 -9.52
C TYR A 63 -0.50 -12.25 -10.09
N GLY A 64 0.52 -12.07 -9.25
CA GLY A 64 1.79 -11.48 -9.62
C GLY A 64 1.93 -10.01 -9.21
N ASP A 65 3.16 -9.53 -9.36
CA ASP A 65 3.58 -8.20 -8.96
C ASP A 65 3.70 -7.28 -10.17
N ASP A 66 3.40 -6.00 -9.98
CA ASP A 66 3.51 -4.99 -11.01
C ASP A 66 3.85 -3.62 -10.40
N ASN A 67 4.53 -2.78 -11.19
CA ASN A 67 4.78 -1.38 -10.90
C ASN A 67 4.37 -0.57 -12.13
N SER A 68 3.68 0.54 -11.92
CA SER A 68 3.43 1.53 -12.96
C SER A 68 4.76 2.07 -13.51
N PRO A 69 4.86 2.41 -14.81
CA PRO A 69 6.08 2.92 -15.43
C PRO A 69 6.69 4.14 -14.72
N ASP A 70 5.85 4.96 -14.08
CA ASP A 70 6.27 6.17 -13.36
C ASP A 70 6.92 5.86 -12.00
N PHE A 71 6.81 4.62 -11.50
CA PHE A 71 7.26 4.19 -10.18
C PHE A 71 8.28 3.05 -10.28
N GLN A 72 9.52 3.43 -10.56
CA GLN A 72 10.62 2.48 -10.78
C GLN A 72 10.87 1.58 -9.56
N LYS A 73 11.03 0.28 -9.81
CA LYS A 73 11.13 -0.77 -8.77
C LYS A 73 12.36 -0.63 -7.85
N ASP A 74 13.44 -0.02 -8.32
CA ASP A 74 14.64 0.24 -7.53
C ASP A 74 14.41 1.33 -6.47
N ARG A 75 13.44 2.22 -6.68
CA ARG A 75 13.06 3.27 -5.72
C ARG A 75 11.80 2.94 -4.93
N PHE A 76 10.79 2.38 -5.59
CA PHE A 76 9.48 2.06 -5.02
C PHE A 76 9.24 0.56 -5.07
N ASP A 77 9.25 -0.09 -3.90
CA ASP A 77 8.95 -1.52 -3.80
C ASP A 77 8.05 -1.79 -2.61
N ALA A 78 7.22 -2.83 -2.71
CA ALA A 78 6.36 -3.23 -1.61
C ALA A 78 6.53 -4.70 -1.27
N LYS A 79 6.50 -4.99 0.03
CA LYS A 79 6.60 -6.35 0.55
C LYS A 79 5.25 -6.79 1.11
N LEU A 80 4.60 -7.70 0.39
CA LEU A 80 3.39 -8.37 0.87
C LEU A 80 3.75 -9.47 1.87
N SER A 81 3.11 -9.44 3.03
CA SER A 81 3.17 -10.45 4.08
C SER A 81 1.78 -11.07 4.29
N LYS A 82 1.62 -11.88 5.35
CA LYS A 82 0.33 -12.52 5.65
C LYS A 82 -0.78 -11.52 5.96
N THR A 83 -0.43 -10.39 6.58
CA THR A 83 -1.38 -9.40 7.13
C THR A 83 -0.96 -7.95 6.87
N SER A 84 0.09 -7.72 6.07
CA SER A 84 0.58 -6.37 5.78
C SER A 84 1.19 -6.26 4.39
N VAL A 85 1.24 -5.04 3.87
CA VAL A 85 1.90 -4.69 2.61
C VAL A 85 2.75 -3.43 2.82
N LEU A 86 4.02 -3.60 3.11
CA LEU A 86 4.89 -2.48 3.49
C LEU A 86 5.48 -1.84 2.23
N LEU A 87 5.26 -0.53 2.01
CA LEU A 87 5.83 0.21 0.89
C LEU A 87 7.14 0.85 1.30
N LYS A 88 8.23 0.44 0.66
CA LYS A 88 9.56 1.03 0.82
C LYS A 88 9.79 2.06 -0.29
N ILE A 89 10.15 3.28 0.12
CA ILE A 89 10.53 4.37 -0.79
C ILE A 89 11.98 4.73 -0.50
N GLN A 90 12.84 4.61 -1.51
CA GLN A 90 14.28 4.82 -1.41
C GLN A 90 14.71 6.08 -2.15
N LYS A 91 15.77 6.71 -1.63
CA LYS A 91 16.35 7.94 -2.18
C LYS A 91 15.25 8.99 -2.33
N LEU A 92 14.62 9.35 -1.22
CA LEU A 92 13.50 10.29 -1.20
C LEU A 92 13.86 11.58 -1.93
N GLN A 93 12.89 12.10 -2.67
CA GLN A 93 12.93 13.40 -3.35
C GLN A 93 11.79 14.28 -2.84
N LEU A 94 11.91 15.59 -2.99
CA LEU A 94 10.83 16.51 -2.59
C LEU A 94 9.49 16.19 -3.27
N SER A 95 9.53 15.72 -4.52
CA SER A 95 8.36 15.27 -5.28
C SER A 95 7.67 14.03 -4.68
N ASP A 96 8.32 13.30 -3.78
CA ASP A 96 7.72 12.16 -3.07
C ASP A 96 6.83 12.60 -1.90
N SER A 97 6.81 13.89 -1.56
CA SER A 97 5.90 14.43 -0.55
C SER A 97 4.45 14.39 -1.06
N ALA A 98 3.68 13.42 -0.57
CA ALA A 98 2.32 13.13 -1.01
C ALA A 98 1.57 12.29 0.03
N VAL A 99 0.27 12.09 -0.18
CA VAL A 99 -0.50 11.10 0.59
C VAL A 99 -0.41 9.75 -0.12
N TYR A 100 -0.16 8.69 0.64
CA TYR A 100 -0.05 7.33 0.10
C TYR A 100 -1.17 6.45 0.65
N TYR A 101 -1.92 5.83 -0.24
CA TYR A 101 -3.05 4.96 0.11
C TYR A 101 -2.76 3.53 -0.26
N CYS A 102 -3.13 2.60 0.61
CA CYS A 102 -3.16 1.18 0.27
C CYS A 102 -4.60 0.65 0.21
N ALA A 103 -4.82 -0.38 -0.60
CA ALA A 103 -6.11 -1.03 -0.80
C ALA A 103 -5.96 -2.52 -1.06
#